data_AF-A0A9N9T1G7-F1
#
_entry.id   AF-A0A9N9T1G7-F1
#
_cell.length_a   1.000
_cell.length_b   1.000
_cell.length_c   1.000
_cell.angle_alpha   90.00
_cell.angle_beta   90.00
_cell.angle_gamma   90.00
#
_symmetry.space_group_name_H-M   'P 1'
#
loop_
_entity.id
_entity.type
_entity.pdbx_description
1 polymer ?
#
loop_
_entity_poly.entity_id
_entity_poly.type
_entity_poly.pdbx_seq_one_letter_code
_entity_poly.pdbx_strand_id
1 'polypeptide(L)'
;MWGKTLWANLNPQALVDGIDGFLKTFRKLPKEIRIQAVGATLENQMKLFRNAVPLMVALKNEALRDRHWKLLMEKTGIEFDMAPDR
;
A
#
# COMPACT_ATOMS: atom_id res chain seq x y z
N MET A 1 9.37 7.19 4.57
CA MET A 1 9.54 6.46 5.85
C MET A 1 8.77 5.13 5.88
N TRP A 2 7.57 5.00 5.29
CA TRP A 2 6.80 3.74 5.32
C TRP A 2 7.42 2.57 4.53
N GLY A 3 8.08 2.82 3.41
CA GLY A 3 8.80 1.76 2.67
C GLY A 3 10.07 1.23 3.36
N LYS A 4 10.41 1.74 4.55
CA LYS A 4 11.55 1.28 5.37
C LYS A 4 11.10 0.60 6.67
N THR A 5 9.80 0.56 6.94
CA THR A 5 9.26 -0.13 8.13
C THR A 5 9.29 -1.63 7.90
N LEU A 6 9.85 -2.39 8.83
CA LEU A 6 9.81 -3.86 8.78
C LEU A 6 8.36 -4.34 8.71
N TRP A 7 8.11 -5.40 7.94
CA TRP A 7 6.78 -5.98 7.77
C TRP A 7 6.10 -6.34 9.10
N ALA A 8 6.87 -6.93 10.02
CA ALA A 8 6.43 -7.26 11.38
C ALA A 8 5.91 -6.03 12.17
N ASN A 9 6.48 -4.85 11.93
CA ASN A 9 6.15 -3.61 12.62
C ASN A 9 5.15 -2.73 11.88
N LEU A 10 4.60 -3.20 10.75
CA LEU A 10 3.61 -2.46 9.98
C LEU A 10 2.35 -2.22 10.82
N ASN A 11 1.97 -0.94 10.97
CA ASN A 11 0.70 -0.49 11.55
C ASN A 11 -0.24 -0.01 10.41
N PRO A 12 -1.23 -0.82 9.99
CA PRO A 12 -2.11 -0.48 8.88
C PRO A 12 -2.95 0.77 9.12
N GLN A 13 -3.42 0.99 10.34
CA GLN A 13 -4.24 2.17 10.67
C GLN A 13 -3.43 3.46 10.46
N ALA A 14 -2.17 3.47 10.91
CA ALA A 14 -1.28 4.61 10.70
C ALA A 14 -1.03 4.91 9.21
N LEU A 15 -1.04 3.89 8.33
CA LEU A 15 -0.94 4.08 6.88
C LEU A 15 -2.20 4.70 6.29
N VAL A 16 -3.38 4.24 6.71
CA VAL A 16 -4.67 4.80 6.29
C VAL A 16 -4.79 6.26 6.73
N ASP A 17 -4.52 6.54 8.00
CA ASP A 17 -4.63 7.88 8.56
C ASP A 17 -3.64 8.83 7.87
N GLY A 18 -2.41 8.36 7.63
CA GLY A 18 -1.39 9.12 6.93
C GLY A 18 -1.79 9.46 5.49
N ILE A 19 -2.26 8.48 4.71
CA ILE A 19 -2.64 8.73 3.31
C ILE A 19 -3.91 9.60 3.21
N ASP A 20 -4.86 9.45 4.12
CA ASP A 20 -6.04 10.29 4.19
C ASP A 20 -5.67 11.73 4.56
N GLY A 21 -4.67 11.92 5.43
CA GLY A 21 -4.06 13.22 5.72
C GLY A 21 -3.42 13.88 4.50
N PHE A 22 -2.64 13.11 3.70
CA PHE A 22 -2.06 13.61 2.46
C PHE A 22 -3.12 13.96 1.41
N LEU A 23 -4.14 13.11 1.23
CA LEU A 23 -5.27 13.39 0.32
C LEU A 23 -6.03 14.65 0.75
N LYS A 24 -6.27 14.84 2.04
CA LYS A 24 -6.91 16.05 2.59
C LYS A 24 -6.08 17.30 2.31
N THR A 25 -4.75 17.21 2.45
CA THR A 25 -3.84 18.32 2.17
C THR A 25 -3.78 18.62 0.66
N PHE A 26 -3.70 17.58 -0.18
CA PHE A 26 -3.73 17.70 -1.63
C PHE A 26 -4.99 18.42 -2.10
N ARG A 27 -6.18 18.07 -1.58
CA ARG A 27 -7.45 18.72 -1.94
C ARG A 27 -7.51 20.21 -1.67
N LYS A 28 -6.69 20.74 -0.76
CA LYS A 28 -6.59 22.17 -0.46
C LYS A 28 -5.75 22.95 -1.48
N LEU A 29 -5.00 22.27 -2.34
CA LEU A 29 -4.21 22.91 -3.38
C LEU A 29 -5.13 23.54 -4.46
N PRO A 30 -4.68 24.63 -5.12
CA PRO A 30 -5.40 25.24 -6.23
C PRO A 30 -5.78 24.21 -7.29
N LYS A 31 -6.97 24.36 -7.88
CA LYS A 31 -7.51 23.41 -8.86
C LYS A 31 -6.56 23.26 -10.04
N GLU A 32 -5.97 24.35 -10.47
CA GLU A 32 -5.05 24.48 -11.61
C GLU A 32 -3.81 23.60 -11.44
N ILE A 33 -3.37 23.39 -10.19
CA ILE A 33 -2.26 22.50 -9.84
C ILE A 33 -2.71 21.04 -9.79
N ARG A 34 -3.88 20.77 -9.22
CA ARG A 34 -4.41 19.40 -9.08
C ARG A 34 -4.72 18.75 -10.42
N ILE A 35 -5.18 19.52 -11.42
CA ILE A 35 -5.54 19.00 -12.74
C ILE A 35 -4.35 18.81 -13.69
N GLN A 36 -3.15 19.31 -13.33
CA GLN A 36 -1.94 19.01 -14.10
C GLN A 36 -1.69 17.51 -14.11
N ALA A 37 -1.00 17.00 -15.13
CA ALA A 37 -0.67 15.59 -15.26
C ALA A 37 0.02 15.03 -13.99
N VAL A 38 0.92 15.81 -13.38
CA VAL A 38 1.61 15.43 -12.13
C VAL A 38 0.64 15.39 -10.95
N GLY A 39 -0.29 16.35 -10.84
CA GLY A 39 -1.30 16.39 -9.79
C GLY A 39 -2.25 15.19 -9.87
N ALA A 40 -2.77 14.90 -11.06
CA ALA A 40 -3.63 13.75 -11.31
C ALA A 40 -2.90 12.42 -11.03
N THR A 41 -1.63 12.31 -11.47
CA THR A 41 -0.80 11.12 -11.18
C THR A 41 -0.59 10.93 -9.68
N LEU A 42 -0.25 12.01 -8.96
CA LEU A 42 -0.05 11.97 -7.51
C LEU A 42 -1.33 11.54 -6.78
N GLU A 43 -2.49 12.11 -7.14
CA GLU A 43 -3.78 11.72 -6.56
C GLU A 43 -4.09 10.24 -6.80
N ASN A 44 -3.87 9.76 -8.02
CA ASN A 44 -4.07 8.35 -8.37
C ASN A 44 -3.15 7.44 -7.57
N GLN A 45 -1.86 7.77 -7.43
CA GLN A 45 -0.93 6.97 -6.64
C GLN A 45 -1.31 6.94 -5.16
N MET A 46 -1.78 8.06 -4.60
CA MET A 46 -2.28 8.08 -3.22
C MET A 46 -3.53 7.21 -3.03
N LYS A 47 -4.47 7.25 -3.99
CA LYS A 47 -5.68 6.40 -3.96
C LYS A 47 -5.33 4.92 -4.12
N LEU A 48 -4.42 4.57 -5.03
CA LEU A 48 -3.94 3.21 -5.21
C LEU A 48 -3.28 2.68 -3.94
N PHE A 49 -2.40 3.49 -3.31
CA PHE A 49 -1.78 3.12 -2.05
C PHE A 49 -2.83 2.88 -0.96
N ARG A 50 -3.81 3.78 -0.81
CA ARG A 50 -4.92 3.62 0.15
C ARG A 50 -5.67 2.31 -0.06
N ASN A 51 -5.95 1.96 -1.31
CA ASN A 51 -6.67 0.72 -1.67
C ASN A 51 -5.82 -0.54 -1.45
N ALA A 52 -4.48 -0.42 -1.47
CA ALA A 52 -3.58 -1.52 -1.17
C ALA A 52 -3.45 -1.81 0.33
N VAL A 53 -3.82 -0.87 1.23
CA VAL A 53 -3.67 -1.09 2.68
C VAL A 53 -4.43 -2.31 3.20
N PRO A 54 -5.73 -2.51 2.88
CA PRO A 54 -6.43 -3.73 3.27
C PRO A 54 -5.77 -5.02 2.77
N LEU A 55 -5.19 -4.98 1.55
CA LEU A 55 -4.44 -6.10 1.00
C LEU A 55 -3.18 -6.39 1.84
N MET A 56 -2.44 -5.36 2.25
CA MET A 56 -1.29 -5.54 3.14
C MET A 56 -1.68 -6.17 4.49
N VAL A 57 -2.86 -5.82 5.04
CA VAL A 57 -3.38 -6.47 6.26
C VAL A 57 -3.68 -7.95 6.02
N ALA A 58 -4.38 -8.25 4.92
CA ALA A 58 -4.69 -9.63 4.56
C ALA A 58 -3.41 -10.46 4.39
N LEU A 59 -2.38 -9.90 3.75
CA LEU A 59 -1.06 -10.51 3.53
C LEU A 59 -0.23 -10.69 4.82
N LYS A 60 -0.50 -9.90 5.87
CA LYS A 60 0.17 -10.03 7.18
C LYS A 60 -0.55 -11.02 8.10
N ASN A 61 -1.74 -11.48 7.75
CA ASN A 61 -2.53 -12.33 8.61
C ASN A 61 -1.80 -13.65 8.91
N GLU A 62 -1.63 -13.99 10.19
CA GLU A 62 -0.99 -15.24 10.64
C GLU A 62 -1.72 -16.50 10.17
N ALA A 63 -2.95 -16.40 9.68
CA ALA A 63 -3.68 -17.49 9.03
C ALA A 63 -3.16 -17.80 7.61
N LEU A 64 -2.30 -16.96 7.02
CA LEU A 64 -1.62 -17.28 5.78
C LEU A 64 -0.65 -18.45 5.96
N ARG A 65 -0.58 -19.27 4.92
CA ARG A 65 0.13 -20.56 4.86
C ARG A 65 0.70 -20.67 3.46
N ASP A 66 1.70 -21.52 3.26
CA ASP A 66 2.43 -21.65 1.99
C ASP A 66 1.53 -21.85 0.77
N ARG A 67 0.44 -22.62 0.91
CA ARG A 67 -0.54 -22.82 -0.18
C ARG A 67 -1.15 -21.51 -0.68
N HIS A 68 -1.39 -20.55 0.21
CA HIS A 68 -1.98 -19.26 -0.13
C HIS A 68 -0.96 -18.39 -0.86
N TRP A 69 0.30 -18.43 -0.42
CA TRP A 69 1.41 -17.76 -1.11
C TRP A 69 1.64 -18.33 -2.51
N LYS A 70 1.65 -19.67 -2.66
CA LYS A 70 1.73 -20.33 -3.97
C LYS A 70 0.59 -19.90 -4.91
N LEU A 71 -0.64 -19.86 -4.40
CA LEU A 71 -1.79 -19.39 -5.18
C LEU A 71 -1.64 -17.92 -5.60
N LEU A 72 -1.17 -17.06 -4.70
CA LEU A 72 -0.93 -15.65 -5.02
C LEU A 72 0.16 -15.50 -6.10
N MET A 73 1.27 -16.25 -6.00
CA MET A 73 2.33 -16.21 -7.01
C MET A 73 1.83 -16.70 -8.38
N GLU A 74 1.05 -17.78 -8.41
CA GLU A 74 0.44 -18.30 -9.64
C GLU A 74 -0.50 -17.26 -10.29
N LYS A 75 -1.36 -16.62 -9.49
CA LYS A 75 -2.37 -15.68 -10.01
C LYS A 75 -1.78 -14.32 -10.40
N THR A 76 -0.73 -13.88 -9.73
CA THR A 76 -0.11 -12.57 -9.97
C THR A 76 1.11 -12.63 -10.90
N GLY A 77 1.70 -13.80 -11.09
CA GLY A 77 2.96 -13.99 -11.82
C GLY A 77 4.18 -13.40 -11.08
N ILE A 78 4.04 -13.04 -9.81
CA ILE A 78 5.09 -12.47 -8.98
C ILE A 78 5.62 -13.56 -8.05
N GLU A 79 6.93 -13.75 -7.99
CA GLU A 79 7.56 -14.60 -6.98
C GLU A 79 7.77 -13.83 -5.68
N PHE A 80 7.41 -14.43 -4.55
CA PHE A 80 7.69 -13.91 -3.21
C PHE A 80 8.85 -14.69 -2.59
N ASP A 81 9.82 -13.97 -2.02
CA ASP A 81 10.85 -14.61 -1.19
C ASP A 81 10.23 -14.97 0.18
N MET A 82 10.05 -16.26 0.40
CA MET A 82 9.39 -16.84 1.56
C MET A 82 10.35 -17.14 2.71
N ALA A 83 11.62 -16.72 2.62
CA ALA A 83 12.62 -16.98 3.64
C ALA A 83 12.17 -16.43 5.02
N PRO A 84 11.95 -17.30 6.03
CA PRO A 84 11.55 -16.86 7.37
C PRO A 84 12.67 -16.14 8.11
N ASP A 85 13.92 -16.29 7.65
CA ASP A 85 15.13 -15.96 8.42
C ASP A 85 16.14 -15.13 7.58
N ARG A 86 16.09 -13.80 7.71
CA ARG A 86 17.23 -12.89 7.57
C ARG A 86 17.07 -11.67 8.46
#